data_AF-F8D924-F1
#
_entry.id   AF-F8D924-F1
#
_cell.length_a   1.000
_cell.length_b   1.000
_cell.length_c   1.000
_cell.angle_alpha   90.00
_cell.angle_beta   90.00
_cell.angle_gamma   90.00
#
_symmetry.space_group_name_H-M   'P 1'
#
loop_
_entity.id
_entity.type
_entity.pdbx_description
1 polymer ?
#
loop_
_entity_poly.entity_id
_entity_poly.type
_entity_poly.pdbx_seq_one_letter_code
_entity_poly.pdbx_strand_id
1 'polypeptide(L)'
;MDLLAEKTLTALFKRGRCSTTELKEMTGGKPRLIKHRIDEWLAPAGLVKQCGTRPHAGNDVRVFKLTTEGNRYVSDQWSDLAHYALREEVLDATREMNDEMGLVRDLLDEIRDNQSELKESIEAVEDEAEDERGNLKSEFGQWRNRVKELEEENKELREEVKELSDKVNANEERSKKTKKIAEEAWAWSVGSWIDNVRNPDNGQRLPWMDVGGEIRGVVARKGPDEKRHEKISRKFREWMWGKD
;
A
#
# COMPACT_ATOMS: atom_id res chain seq x y z
N MET A 1 53.89 8.05 -57.41
CA MET A 1 55.04 7.15 -57.72
C MET A 1 54.48 5.76 -57.97
N ASP A 2 55.22 4.86 -58.60
CA ASP A 2 54.78 3.45 -58.68
C ASP A 2 55.28 2.69 -57.43
N LEU A 3 54.46 1.75 -56.93
CA LEU A 3 54.60 0.94 -55.71
C LEU A 3 56.03 0.44 -55.42
N LEU A 4 56.80 0.02 -56.42
CA LEU A 4 58.18 -0.45 -56.20
C LEU A 4 59.13 0.68 -55.75
N ALA A 5 58.89 1.92 -56.19
CA ALA A 5 59.69 3.09 -55.80
C ALA A 5 59.42 3.46 -54.33
N GLU A 6 58.15 3.46 -53.92
CA GLU A 6 57.74 3.72 -52.53
C GLU A 6 58.25 2.63 -51.57
N LYS A 7 58.16 1.36 -51.97
CA LYS A 7 58.77 0.25 -51.21
C LYS A 7 60.28 0.42 -51.07
N THR A 8 60.96 0.91 -52.12
CA THR A 8 62.41 1.17 -52.11
C THR A 8 62.77 2.30 -51.15
N LEU A 9 62.03 3.42 -51.17
CA LEU A 9 62.23 4.53 -50.24
C LEU A 9 61.96 4.11 -48.79
N THR A 10 60.88 3.39 -48.54
CA THR A 10 60.52 2.86 -47.21
C THR A 10 61.58 1.91 -46.68
N ALA A 11 62.12 1.04 -47.54
CA ALA A 11 63.19 0.11 -47.19
C ALA A 11 64.49 0.84 -46.83
N LEU A 12 64.84 1.91 -47.57
CA LEU A 12 65.98 2.77 -47.25
C LEU A 12 65.76 3.58 -45.97
N PHE A 13 64.53 4.02 -45.68
CA PHE A 13 64.17 4.71 -44.44
C PHE A 13 64.38 3.81 -43.21
N LYS A 14 63.90 2.56 -43.29
CA LYS A 14 64.01 1.59 -42.17
C LYS A 14 65.44 1.15 -41.86
N ARG A 15 66.28 0.93 -42.89
CA ARG A 15 67.65 0.38 -42.72
C ARG A 15 68.76 1.43 -42.83
N GLY A 16 68.45 2.66 -43.26
CA GLY A 16 69.39 3.76 -43.43
C GLY A 16 70.31 3.65 -44.66
N ARG A 17 70.99 2.51 -44.85
CA ARG A 17 71.81 2.23 -46.04
C ARG A 17 71.57 0.81 -46.53
N CYS A 18 71.24 0.66 -47.81
CA CYS A 18 70.98 -0.65 -48.41
C CYS A 18 71.67 -0.81 -49.77
N SER A 19 72.22 -1.98 -50.00
CA SER A 19 72.62 -2.47 -51.32
C SER A 19 71.41 -2.87 -52.16
N THR A 20 71.54 -2.96 -53.49
CA THR A 20 70.44 -3.42 -54.35
C THR A 20 69.99 -4.86 -54.07
N THR A 21 70.86 -5.69 -53.49
CA THR A 21 70.50 -7.05 -53.05
C THR A 21 69.67 -7.02 -51.76
N GLU A 22 70.06 -6.21 -50.77
CA GLU A 22 69.23 -6.00 -49.56
C GLU A 22 67.87 -5.35 -49.91
N LEU A 23 67.83 -4.44 -50.89
CA LEU A 23 66.58 -3.87 -51.38
C LEU A 23 65.71 -4.89 -52.11
N LYS A 24 66.30 -5.83 -52.85
CA LYS A 24 65.57 -6.94 -53.47
C LYS A 24 64.86 -7.78 -52.40
N GLU A 25 65.56 -8.12 -51.32
CA GLU A 25 65.00 -8.92 -50.23
C GLU A 25 63.84 -8.22 -49.52
N MET A 26 63.97 -6.91 -49.27
CA MET A 26 62.92 -6.16 -48.55
C MET A 26 61.72 -5.76 -49.42
N THR A 27 61.94 -5.51 -50.71
CA THR A 27 60.87 -5.02 -51.60
C THR A 27 60.22 -6.13 -52.43
N GLY A 28 60.87 -7.30 -52.53
CA GLY A 28 60.50 -8.40 -53.45
C GLY A 28 60.73 -8.06 -54.93
N GLY A 29 61.26 -6.88 -55.24
CA GLY A 29 61.45 -6.40 -56.62
C GLY A 29 62.63 -7.05 -57.33
N LYS A 30 62.56 -7.15 -58.66
CA LYS A 30 63.70 -7.60 -59.46
C LYS A 30 64.85 -6.57 -59.38
N PRO A 31 66.12 -6.97 -59.17
CA PRO A 31 67.23 -6.03 -58.99
C PRO A 31 67.42 -5.03 -60.13
N ARG A 32 67.16 -5.45 -61.38
CA ARG A 32 67.23 -4.56 -62.55
C ARG A 32 66.20 -3.44 -62.50
N LEU A 33 64.99 -3.74 -62.05
CA LEU A 33 63.89 -2.78 -61.92
C LEU A 33 64.12 -1.82 -60.73
N ILE A 34 64.64 -2.32 -59.61
CA ILE A 34 65.03 -1.49 -58.46
C ILE A 34 66.13 -0.50 -58.88
N LYS A 35 67.17 -1.00 -59.54
CA LYS A 35 68.28 -0.18 -60.04
C LYS A 35 67.79 0.88 -61.04
N HIS A 36 66.97 0.48 -62.02
CA HIS A 36 66.37 1.40 -62.96
C HIS A 36 65.58 2.51 -62.25
N ARG A 37 64.76 2.19 -61.25
CA ARG A 37 63.99 3.22 -60.53
C ARG A 37 64.83 4.14 -59.68
N ILE A 38 65.89 3.62 -59.08
CA ILE A 38 66.81 4.47 -58.34
C ILE A 38 67.50 5.43 -59.29
N ASP A 39 68.03 4.94 -60.41
CA ASP A 39 68.82 5.73 -61.35
C ASP A 39 67.95 6.73 -62.16
N GLU A 40 66.74 6.34 -62.57
CA GLU A 40 65.88 7.15 -63.47
C GLU A 40 64.88 8.05 -62.72
N TRP A 41 64.53 7.73 -61.47
CA TRP A 41 63.44 8.43 -60.75
C TRP A 41 63.91 8.98 -59.40
N LEU A 42 64.39 8.11 -58.51
CA LEU A 42 64.63 8.50 -57.12
C LEU A 42 65.91 9.33 -56.92
N ALA A 43 66.96 9.05 -57.68
CA ALA A 43 68.20 9.82 -57.63
C ALA A 43 68.08 11.17 -58.35
N PRO A 44 67.48 11.27 -59.56
CA PRO A 44 67.21 12.57 -60.20
C PRO A 44 66.26 13.45 -59.39
N ALA A 45 65.27 12.88 -58.72
CA ALA A 45 64.40 13.60 -57.79
C ALA A 45 65.10 13.99 -56.47
N GLY A 46 66.38 13.65 -56.30
CA GLY A 46 67.15 14.00 -55.10
C GLY A 46 66.75 13.26 -53.83
N LEU A 47 65.95 12.19 -53.92
CA LEU A 47 65.45 11.43 -52.75
C LEU A 47 66.44 10.36 -52.28
N VAL A 48 67.22 9.81 -53.20
CA VAL A 48 68.19 8.74 -52.92
C VAL A 48 69.55 9.13 -53.48
N LYS A 49 70.63 8.80 -52.76
CA LYS A 49 71.99 8.91 -53.28
C LYS A 49 72.80 7.64 -53.07
N GLN A 50 73.66 7.34 -54.04
CA GLN A 50 74.67 6.30 -53.88
C GLN A 50 75.73 6.79 -52.87
N CYS A 51 76.08 5.93 -51.92
CA CYS A 51 77.03 6.26 -50.86
C CYS A 51 78.21 5.28 -50.76
N GLY A 52 78.25 4.27 -51.62
CA GLY A 52 79.38 3.35 -51.74
C GLY A 52 79.07 2.16 -52.64
N THR A 53 80.00 1.21 -52.65
CA THR A 53 79.85 -0.13 -53.22
C THR A 53 80.22 -1.17 -52.17
N ARG A 54 79.67 -2.38 -52.28
CA ARG A 54 80.00 -3.52 -51.44
C ARG A 54 80.20 -4.76 -52.31
N PRO A 55 81.25 -5.56 -52.07
CA PRO A 55 81.43 -6.81 -52.79
C PRO A 55 80.34 -7.81 -52.40
N HIS A 56 79.72 -8.44 -53.39
CA HIS A 56 78.74 -9.51 -53.21
C HIS A 56 78.83 -10.50 -54.38
N ALA A 57 79.09 -11.77 -54.08
CA ALA A 57 79.21 -12.86 -55.07
C ALA A 57 80.16 -12.53 -56.25
N GLY A 58 81.32 -11.94 -55.94
CA GLY A 58 82.35 -11.60 -56.94
C GLY A 58 82.10 -10.32 -57.73
N ASN A 59 81.02 -9.56 -57.44
CA ASN A 59 80.71 -8.28 -58.08
C ASN A 59 80.49 -7.17 -57.06
N ASP A 60 80.80 -5.92 -57.43
CA ASP A 60 80.52 -4.75 -56.60
C ASP A 60 79.07 -4.28 -56.76
N VAL A 61 78.34 -4.29 -55.65
CA VAL A 61 76.94 -3.88 -55.56
C VAL A 61 76.83 -2.47 -55.00
N ARG A 62 76.07 -1.60 -55.67
CA ARG A 62 75.87 -0.21 -55.25
C ARG A 62 75.06 -0.15 -53.95
N VAL A 63 75.51 0.69 -53.02
CA VAL A 63 74.84 0.97 -51.75
C VAL A 63 74.23 2.37 -51.79
N PHE A 64 72.95 2.44 -51.45
CA PHE A 64 72.14 3.64 -51.49
C PHE A 64 71.69 4.05 -50.09
N LYS A 65 71.46 5.34 -49.91
CA LYS A 65 70.83 5.91 -48.71
C LYS A 65 69.86 7.02 -49.10
N LEU A 66 68.89 7.30 -48.25
CA LEU A 66 68.07 8.49 -48.40
C LEU A 66 68.92 9.75 -48.23
N THR A 67 68.57 10.77 -49.00
CA THR A 67 69.02 12.14 -48.76
C THR A 67 68.19 12.75 -47.63
N THR A 68 68.53 13.97 -47.21
CA THR A 68 67.69 14.74 -46.27
C THR A 68 66.28 14.93 -46.82
N GLU A 69 66.16 15.21 -48.12
CA GLU A 69 64.88 15.38 -48.81
C GLU A 69 64.10 14.07 -48.90
N GLY A 70 64.76 12.96 -49.20
CA GLY A 70 64.14 11.63 -49.20
C GLY A 70 63.66 11.19 -47.82
N ASN A 71 64.41 11.51 -46.76
CA ASN A 71 63.98 11.27 -45.38
C ASN A 71 62.74 12.08 -45.02
N ARG A 72 62.71 13.37 -45.41
CA ARG A 72 61.55 14.24 -45.18
C ARG A 72 60.32 13.72 -45.91
N TYR A 73 60.45 13.39 -47.18
CA TYR A 73 59.35 12.85 -47.99
C TYR A 73 58.73 11.59 -47.37
N VAL A 74 59.54 10.60 -46.97
CA VAL A 74 59.02 9.36 -46.37
C VAL A 74 58.44 9.62 -44.98
N SER A 75 59.06 10.51 -44.19
CA SER A 75 58.56 10.88 -42.86
C SER A 75 57.20 11.58 -42.94
N ASP A 76 57.02 12.52 -43.86
CA ASP A 76 55.76 13.25 -44.04
C ASP A 76 54.64 12.29 -44.45
N GLN A 77 54.91 11.37 -45.39
CA GLN A 77 53.94 10.34 -45.81
C GLN A 77 53.54 9.39 -44.67
N TRP A 78 54.49 9.00 -43.82
CA TRP A 78 54.20 8.16 -42.65
C TRP A 78 53.45 8.93 -41.57
N SER A 79 53.77 10.21 -41.38
CA SER A 79 53.07 11.09 -40.44
C SER A 79 51.62 11.26 -40.85
N ASP A 80 51.36 11.55 -42.13
CA ASP A 80 50.00 11.68 -42.67
C ASP A 80 49.19 10.41 -42.46
N LEU A 81 49.76 9.25 -42.80
CA LEU A 81 49.07 7.96 -42.64
C LEU A 81 48.75 7.65 -41.16
N ALA A 82 49.68 7.94 -40.26
CA ALA A 82 49.46 7.78 -38.83
C ALA A 82 48.39 8.74 -38.30
N HIS A 83 48.37 10.00 -38.78
CA HIS A 83 47.34 10.96 -38.44
C HIS A 83 45.95 10.54 -38.94
N TYR A 84 45.84 10.00 -40.15
CA TYR A 84 44.58 9.48 -40.67
C TYR A 84 44.06 8.29 -39.87
N ALA A 85 44.93 7.33 -39.55
CA ALA A 85 44.55 6.16 -38.74
C ALA A 85 44.04 6.59 -37.35
N LEU A 86 44.79 7.45 -36.65
CA LEU A 86 44.39 7.98 -35.35
C LEU A 86 43.07 8.78 -35.44
N ARG A 87 42.89 9.55 -36.52
CA ARG A 87 41.66 10.33 -36.73
C ARG A 87 40.44 9.44 -36.88
N GLU A 88 40.54 8.33 -37.62
CA GLU A 88 39.43 7.39 -37.76
C GLU A 88 39.11 6.70 -36.43
N GLU A 89 40.10 6.26 -35.67
CA GLU A 89 39.89 5.70 -34.32
C GLU A 89 39.17 6.69 -33.39
N VAL A 90 39.56 7.98 -33.43
CA VAL A 90 38.89 9.03 -32.66
C VAL A 90 37.45 9.25 -33.14
N LEU A 91 37.19 9.21 -34.44
CA LEU A 91 35.84 9.36 -34.98
C LEU A 91 34.93 8.20 -34.59
N ASP A 92 35.44 6.97 -34.61
CA ASP A 92 34.68 5.80 -34.18
C ASP A 92 34.38 5.85 -32.68
N ALA A 93 35.37 6.15 -31.85
CA ALA A 93 35.13 6.38 -30.42
C ALA A 93 34.12 7.52 -30.17
N THR A 94 34.15 8.57 -30.99
CA THR A 94 33.18 9.68 -30.89
C THR A 94 31.77 9.25 -31.29
N ARG A 95 31.61 8.34 -32.26
CA ARG A 95 30.30 7.78 -32.63
C ARG A 95 29.75 6.92 -31.52
N GLU A 96 30.56 5.99 -31.00
CA GLU A 96 30.18 5.12 -29.89
C GLU A 96 29.76 5.92 -28.65
N MET A 97 30.55 6.94 -28.28
CA MET A 97 30.19 7.84 -27.19
C MET A 97 28.87 8.61 -27.44
N ASN A 98 28.59 9.02 -28.68
CA ASN A 98 27.33 9.68 -29.01
C ASN A 98 26.14 8.72 -28.92
N ASP A 99 26.31 7.47 -29.34
CA ASP A 99 25.27 6.44 -29.24
C ASP A 99 24.97 6.13 -27.76
N GLU A 100 26.01 6.00 -26.93
CA GLU A 100 25.86 5.85 -25.47
C GLU A 100 25.19 7.07 -24.83
N MET A 101 25.57 8.30 -25.23
CA MET A 101 24.88 9.51 -24.76
C MET A 101 23.41 9.57 -25.21
N GLY A 102 23.08 8.97 -26.37
CA GLY A 102 21.71 8.77 -26.82
C GLY A 102 20.94 7.89 -25.82
N LEU A 103 21.48 6.72 -25.49
CA LEU A 103 20.88 5.81 -24.50
C LEU A 103 20.71 6.47 -23.13
N VAL A 104 21.70 7.26 -22.68
CA VAL A 104 21.59 8.00 -21.42
C VAL A 104 20.47 9.03 -21.46
N ARG A 105 20.24 9.71 -22.58
CA ARG A 105 19.12 10.65 -22.73
C ARG A 105 17.78 9.93 -22.70
N ASP A 106 17.66 8.80 -23.40
CA ASP A 106 16.43 8.01 -23.42
C ASP A 106 16.08 7.52 -22.00
N LEU A 107 17.07 7.03 -21.25
CA LEU A 107 16.90 6.64 -19.85
C LEU A 107 16.53 7.82 -18.94
N LEU A 108 17.09 9.01 -19.19
CA LEU A 108 16.73 10.21 -18.43
C LEU A 108 15.28 10.64 -18.70
N ASP A 109 14.82 10.52 -19.95
CA ASP A 109 13.44 10.79 -20.31
C ASP A 109 12.49 9.77 -19.65
N GLU A 110 12.83 8.47 -19.67
CA GLU A 110 12.06 7.42 -18.98
C GLU A 110 11.99 7.66 -17.46
N ILE A 111 13.09 8.05 -16.82
CA ILE A 111 13.11 8.40 -15.39
C ILE A 111 12.19 9.59 -15.11
N ARG A 112 12.19 10.62 -15.98
CA ARG A 112 11.34 11.80 -15.81
C ARG A 112 9.86 11.44 -15.91
N ASP A 113 9.50 10.59 -16.87
CA ASP A 113 8.11 10.17 -17.07
C ASP A 113 7.64 9.34 -15.86
N ASN A 114 8.45 8.38 -15.41
CA ASN A 114 8.18 7.62 -14.19
C ASN A 114 8.03 8.51 -12.93
N GLN A 115 8.83 9.57 -12.81
CA GLN A 115 8.69 10.54 -11.72
C GLN A 115 7.37 11.31 -11.79
N SER A 116 6.90 11.63 -13.00
CA SER A 116 5.60 12.28 -13.19
C SER A 116 4.46 11.35 -12.78
N GLU A 117 4.46 10.10 -13.26
CA GLU A 117 3.45 9.10 -12.91
C GLU A 117 3.40 8.81 -11.40
N LEU A 118 4.57 8.72 -10.77
CA LEU A 118 4.64 8.52 -9.32
C LEU A 118 4.06 9.71 -8.56
N LYS A 119 4.31 10.94 -9.01
CA LYS A 119 3.76 12.15 -8.40
C LYS A 119 2.23 12.19 -8.50
N GLU A 120 1.68 11.89 -9.67
CA GLU A 120 0.22 11.78 -9.88
C GLU A 120 -0.39 10.69 -8.99
N SER A 121 0.29 9.54 -8.86
CA SER A 121 -0.17 8.45 -7.99
C SER A 121 -0.15 8.83 -6.51
N ILE A 122 0.86 9.59 -6.06
CA ILE A 122 0.92 10.10 -4.68
C ILE A 122 -0.22 11.09 -4.43
N GLU A 123 -0.44 12.04 -5.34
CA GLU A 123 -1.54 13.01 -5.23
C GLU A 123 -2.90 12.31 -5.16
N ALA A 124 -3.14 11.29 -5.99
CA ALA A 124 -4.37 10.51 -5.96
C ALA A 124 -4.61 9.79 -4.62
N VAL A 125 -3.55 9.20 -4.04
CA VAL A 125 -3.64 8.53 -2.73
C VAL A 125 -3.84 9.53 -1.60
N GLU A 126 -3.22 10.71 -1.67
CA GLU A 126 -3.42 11.78 -0.69
C GLU A 126 -4.87 12.28 -0.70
N ASP A 127 -5.44 12.52 -1.89
CA ASP A 127 -6.83 12.93 -2.05
C ASP A 127 -7.80 11.87 -1.50
N GLU A 128 -7.59 10.59 -1.86
CA GLU A 128 -8.44 9.48 -1.37
C GLU A 128 -8.36 9.35 0.17
N ALA A 129 -7.16 9.48 0.74
CA ALA A 129 -6.97 9.43 2.18
C ALA A 129 -7.63 10.62 2.91
N GLU A 130 -7.63 11.82 2.30
CA GLU A 130 -8.31 12.99 2.85
C GLU A 130 -9.83 12.80 2.85
N ASP A 131 -10.39 12.28 1.76
CA ASP A 131 -11.82 11.97 1.63
C ASP A 131 -12.27 10.90 2.65
N GLU A 132 -11.54 9.79 2.76
CA GLU A 132 -11.82 8.75 3.75
C GLU A 132 -11.77 9.29 5.18
N ARG A 133 -10.76 10.11 5.49
CA ARG A 133 -10.63 10.75 6.80
C ARG A 133 -11.80 11.70 7.08
N GLY A 134 -12.24 12.45 6.08
CA GLY A 134 -13.42 13.32 6.16
C GLY A 134 -14.69 12.52 6.47
N ASN A 135 -14.90 11.42 5.74
CA ASN A 135 -16.03 10.52 5.94
C ASN A 135 -16.04 9.90 7.34
N LEU A 136 -14.92 9.33 7.78
CA LEU A 136 -14.79 8.76 9.13
C LEU A 136 -15.05 9.79 10.23
N LYS A 137 -14.57 11.03 10.06
CA LYS A 137 -14.81 12.11 11.02
C LYS A 137 -16.30 12.48 11.09
N SER A 138 -16.98 12.49 9.95
CA SER A 138 -18.43 12.73 9.85
C SER A 138 -19.21 11.61 10.54
N GLU A 139 -18.93 10.35 10.20
CA GLU A 139 -19.56 9.19 10.81
C GLU A 139 -19.36 9.16 12.33
N PHE A 140 -18.13 9.39 12.80
CA PHE A 140 -17.84 9.45 14.23
C PHE A 140 -18.61 10.59 14.93
N GLY A 141 -18.79 11.72 14.25
CA GLY A 141 -19.65 12.81 14.70
C GLY A 141 -21.11 12.38 14.88
N GLN A 142 -21.66 11.65 13.90
CA GLN A 142 -23.02 11.12 13.95
C GLN A 142 -23.17 10.09 15.08
N TRP A 143 -22.24 9.14 15.20
CA TRP A 143 -22.21 8.16 16.30
C TRP A 143 -22.18 8.84 17.66
N ARG A 144 -21.33 9.86 17.83
CA ARG A 144 -21.25 10.63 19.08
C ARG A 144 -22.58 11.31 19.41
N ASN A 145 -23.25 11.89 18.43
CA ASN A 145 -24.57 12.51 18.65
C ASN A 145 -25.61 11.48 19.01
N ARG A 146 -25.65 10.33 18.32
CA ARG A 146 -26.59 9.25 18.63
C ARG A 146 -26.38 8.67 20.02
N VAL A 147 -25.13 8.54 20.48
CA VAL A 147 -24.81 8.12 21.85
C VAL A 147 -25.38 9.13 22.86
N LYS A 148 -25.23 10.43 22.64
CA LYS A 148 -25.80 11.45 23.53
C LYS A 148 -27.33 11.38 23.60
N GLU A 149 -27.99 11.23 22.46
CA GLU A 149 -29.44 11.05 22.41
C GLU A 149 -29.88 9.82 23.22
N LEU A 150 -29.20 8.68 23.04
CA LEU A 150 -29.48 7.46 23.79
C LEU A 150 -29.22 7.62 25.30
N GLU A 151 -28.20 8.38 25.70
CA GLU A 151 -27.95 8.69 27.11
C GLU A 151 -29.07 9.53 27.73
N GLU A 152 -29.60 10.51 26.99
CA GLU A 152 -30.75 11.32 27.40
C GLU A 152 -32.03 10.47 27.49
N GLU A 153 -32.35 9.68 26.46
CA GLU A 153 -33.48 8.75 26.45
C GLU A 153 -33.40 7.77 27.65
N ASN A 154 -32.22 7.23 27.95
CA ASN A 154 -32.02 6.30 29.07
C ASN A 154 -32.20 6.99 30.43
N LYS A 155 -31.80 8.27 30.55
CA LYS A 155 -32.02 9.06 31.76
C LYS A 155 -33.51 9.28 32.01
N GLU A 156 -34.27 9.65 30.97
CA GLU A 156 -35.72 9.84 31.06
C GLU A 156 -36.42 8.53 31.46
N LEU A 157 -36.08 7.40 30.82
CA LEU A 157 -36.61 6.09 31.19
C LEU A 157 -36.31 5.71 32.64
N ARG A 158 -35.14 6.05 33.17
CA ARG A 158 -34.80 5.81 34.59
C ARG A 158 -35.66 6.63 35.53
N GLU A 159 -35.98 7.87 35.17
CA GLU A 159 -36.87 8.74 35.95
C GLU A 159 -38.30 8.19 35.93
N GLU A 160 -38.81 7.77 34.76
CA GLU A 160 -40.13 7.12 34.64
C GLU A 160 -40.24 5.82 35.44
N VAL A 161 -39.22 4.94 35.35
CA VAL A 161 -39.19 3.69 36.12
C VAL A 161 -39.20 3.97 37.61
N LYS A 162 -38.47 4.99 38.07
CA LYS A 162 -38.48 5.41 39.47
C LYS A 162 -39.86 5.90 39.91
N GLU A 163 -40.51 6.75 39.10
CA GLU A 163 -41.85 7.25 39.39
C GLU A 163 -42.88 6.10 39.46
N LEU A 164 -42.80 5.14 38.53
CA LEU A 164 -43.66 3.95 38.55
C LEU A 164 -43.40 3.09 39.78
N SER A 165 -42.13 2.91 40.17
CA SER A 165 -41.76 2.17 41.39
C SER A 165 -42.36 2.83 42.64
N ASP A 166 -42.27 4.15 42.76
CA ASP A 166 -42.86 4.91 43.86
C ASP A 166 -44.39 4.77 43.91
N LYS A 167 -45.06 4.82 42.75
CA LYS A 167 -46.51 4.58 42.62
C LYS A 167 -46.90 3.16 43.05
N VAL A 168 -46.13 2.15 42.66
CA VAL A 168 -46.37 0.74 43.05
C VAL A 168 -46.24 0.58 44.56
N ASN A 169 -45.18 1.12 45.15
CA ASN A 169 -44.96 1.08 46.60
C ASN A 169 -46.11 1.74 47.37
N ALA A 170 -46.54 2.93 46.93
CA ALA A 170 -47.68 3.62 47.53
C ALA A 170 -48.98 2.82 47.42
N ASN A 171 -49.20 2.12 46.31
CA ASN A 171 -50.38 1.28 46.13
C ASN A 171 -50.32 0.02 47.02
N GLU A 172 -49.13 -0.57 47.19
CA GLU A 172 -48.93 -1.69 48.10
C GLU A 172 -49.22 -1.31 49.56
N GLU A 173 -48.78 -0.12 50.00
CA GLU A 173 -49.13 0.41 51.33
C GLU A 173 -50.63 0.62 51.50
N ARG A 174 -51.31 1.18 50.49
CA ARG A 174 -52.77 1.33 50.50
C ARG A 174 -53.45 -0.04 50.60
N SER A 175 -52.99 -1.02 49.83
CA SER A 175 -53.50 -2.40 49.90
C SER A 175 -53.35 -3.00 51.31
N LYS A 176 -52.17 -2.87 51.94
CA LYS A 176 -51.93 -3.30 53.33
C LYS A 176 -52.90 -2.65 54.32
N LYS A 177 -53.11 -1.33 54.20
CA LYS A 177 -54.08 -0.60 55.04
C LYS A 177 -55.51 -1.10 54.84
N THR A 178 -55.94 -1.26 53.59
CA THR A 178 -57.30 -1.78 53.30
C THR A 178 -57.51 -3.20 53.81
N LYS A 179 -56.49 -4.06 53.72
CA LYS A 179 -56.54 -5.41 54.28
C LYS A 179 -56.68 -5.40 55.79
N LYS A 180 -55.92 -4.56 56.50
CA LYS A 180 -56.03 -4.40 57.95
C LYS A 180 -57.42 -3.93 58.37
N ILE A 181 -57.97 -2.93 57.67
CA ILE A 181 -59.34 -2.44 57.91
C ILE A 181 -60.36 -3.57 57.68
N ALA A 182 -60.20 -4.35 56.60
CA ALA A 182 -61.09 -5.46 56.32
C ALA A 182 -60.99 -6.58 57.39
N GLU A 183 -59.80 -6.88 57.88
CA GLU A 183 -59.57 -7.83 58.98
C GLU A 183 -60.20 -7.34 60.30
N GLU A 184 -60.03 -6.06 60.64
CA GLU A 184 -60.66 -5.43 61.81
C GLU A 184 -62.21 -5.43 61.69
N ALA A 185 -62.75 -5.09 60.52
CA ALA A 185 -64.19 -5.13 60.27
C ALA A 185 -64.76 -6.55 60.32
N TRP A 186 -64.02 -7.55 59.81
CA TRP A 186 -64.37 -8.96 59.95
C TRP A 186 -64.36 -9.40 61.41
N ALA A 187 -63.32 -9.06 62.17
CA ALA A 187 -63.22 -9.40 63.60
C ALA A 187 -64.36 -8.78 64.41
N TRP A 188 -64.70 -7.51 64.15
CA TRP A 188 -65.84 -6.84 64.77
C TRP A 188 -67.17 -7.54 64.45
N SER A 189 -67.39 -7.88 63.18
CA SER A 189 -68.61 -8.57 62.74
C SER A 189 -68.76 -9.95 63.38
N VAL A 190 -67.67 -10.72 63.48
CA VAL A 190 -67.66 -12.04 64.14
C VAL A 190 -67.87 -11.89 65.65
N GLY A 191 -67.22 -10.92 66.31
CA GLY A 191 -67.40 -10.65 67.73
C GLY A 191 -68.85 -10.29 68.06
N SER A 192 -69.45 -9.37 67.30
CA SER A 192 -70.86 -8.99 67.44
C SER A 192 -71.82 -10.18 67.24
N TRP A 193 -71.52 -11.07 66.28
CA TRP A 193 -72.28 -12.30 66.10
C TRP A 193 -72.16 -13.25 67.30
N ILE A 194 -70.96 -13.46 67.84
CA ILE A 194 -70.73 -14.30 69.03
C ILE A 194 -71.46 -13.73 70.25
N ASP A 195 -71.41 -12.41 70.46
CA ASP A 195 -72.07 -11.75 71.58
C ASP A 195 -73.60 -11.91 71.51
N ASN A 196 -74.18 -11.80 70.31
CA ASN A 196 -75.60 -12.07 70.08
C ASN A 196 -76.00 -13.53 70.34
N VAL A 197 -75.14 -14.50 70.00
CA VAL A 197 -75.38 -15.92 70.28
C VAL A 197 -75.27 -16.23 71.78
N ARG A 198 -74.37 -15.56 72.51
CA ARG A 198 -74.17 -15.75 73.96
C ARG A 198 -75.23 -15.08 74.82
N ASN A 199 -75.87 -14.03 74.35
CA ASN A 199 -76.84 -13.26 75.15
C ASN A 199 -78.07 -12.87 74.31
N PRO A 200 -78.96 -13.84 74.00
CA PRO A 200 -80.06 -13.66 73.05
C PRO A 200 -81.14 -12.66 73.49
N ASP A 201 -81.19 -12.31 74.78
CA ASP A 201 -82.23 -11.44 75.34
C ASP A 201 -81.90 -9.94 75.28
N ASN A 202 -80.67 -9.56 74.88
CA ASN A 202 -80.25 -8.16 74.74
C ASN A 202 -80.38 -7.64 73.30
N GLY A 203 -81.57 -7.79 72.71
CA GLY A 203 -82.27 -6.75 71.92
C GLY A 203 -81.61 -6.02 70.74
N GLN A 204 -80.42 -6.38 70.22
CA GLN A 204 -79.93 -5.83 68.94
C GLN A 204 -79.93 -6.90 67.85
N ARG A 205 -81.06 -6.98 67.13
CA ARG A 205 -81.18 -7.72 65.87
C ARG A 205 -80.16 -7.16 64.87
N LEU A 206 -79.22 -8.00 64.41
CA LEU A 206 -78.27 -7.61 63.37
C LEU A 206 -79.02 -7.34 62.05
N PRO A 207 -78.68 -6.30 61.27
CA PRO A 207 -79.43 -5.91 60.06
C PRO A 207 -79.51 -6.96 58.95
N TRP A 208 -78.69 -8.02 59.02
CA TRP A 208 -78.66 -9.12 58.05
C TRP A 208 -79.26 -10.43 58.59
N MET A 209 -79.71 -10.44 59.85
CA MET A 209 -80.47 -11.55 60.41
C MET A 209 -81.96 -11.18 60.44
N ASP A 210 -82.59 -11.23 59.27
CA ASP A 210 -84.02 -11.55 59.22
C ASP A 210 -84.17 -13.07 59.21
N VAL A 211 -84.68 -13.57 60.33
CA VAL A 211 -84.97 -14.97 60.57
C VAL A 211 -86.26 -15.31 59.82
N GLY A 212 -86.13 -15.90 58.63
CA GLY A 212 -87.25 -16.50 57.90
C GLY A 212 -87.13 -16.43 56.37
N GLY A 213 -86.35 -17.33 55.77
CA GLY A 213 -86.46 -17.68 54.35
C GLY A 213 -85.34 -17.15 53.44
N GLU A 214 -84.62 -18.11 52.83
CA GLU A 214 -83.69 -17.97 51.69
C GLU A 214 -82.50 -17.00 51.83
N ILE A 215 -81.30 -17.58 51.97
CA ILE A 215 -80.04 -16.90 51.61
C ILE A 215 -80.05 -16.67 50.09
N ARG A 216 -80.58 -15.53 49.65
CA ARG A 216 -80.43 -15.06 48.27
C ARG A 216 -79.17 -14.22 48.15
N GLY A 217 -78.18 -14.78 47.45
CA GLY A 217 -77.25 -14.05 46.60
C GLY A 217 -76.24 -13.14 47.30
N VAL A 218 -75.15 -13.73 47.82
CA VAL A 218 -73.87 -13.03 47.71
C VAL A 218 -73.54 -13.02 46.22
N VAL A 219 -73.68 -11.86 45.57
CA VAL A 219 -73.26 -11.67 44.18
C VAL A 219 -71.75 -11.93 44.12
N ALA A 220 -71.40 -13.12 43.64
CA ALA A 220 -70.03 -13.47 43.30
C ALA A 220 -69.55 -12.50 42.21
N ARG A 221 -68.62 -11.60 42.55
CA ARG A 221 -67.77 -11.01 41.52
C ARG A 221 -66.87 -12.13 41.02
N LYS A 222 -67.15 -12.62 39.81
CA LYS A 222 -66.36 -13.65 39.13
C LYS A 222 -64.91 -13.23 39.08
N GLY A 223 -64.07 -13.92 39.84
CA GLY A 223 -62.65 -13.71 39.96
C GLY A 223 -62.00 -14.91 40.63
N PRO A 224 -60.68 -15.08 40.52
CA PRO A 224 -59.95 -16.27 40.98
C PRO A 224 -60.08 -16.60 42.48
N ASP A 225 -60.63 -15.68 43.28
CA ASP A 225 -60.94 -15.87 44.71
C ASP A 225 -62.24 -16.62 45.00
N GLU A 226 -63.06 -16.94 43.98
CA GLU A 226 -64.31 -17.69 44.13
C GLU A 226 -64.09 -19.08 44.76
N LYS A 227 -63.03 -19.78 44.35
CA LYS A 227 -62.65 -21.08 44.92
C LYS A 227 -62.17 -21.00 46.37
N ARG A 228 -61.61 -19.86 46.79
CA ARG A 228 -61.19 -19.64 48.19
C ARG A 228 -62.40 -19.33 49.07
N HIS A 229 -63.29 -18.47 48.59
CA HIS A 229 -64.53 -18.14 49.30
C HIS A 229 -65.42 -19.38 49.49
N GLU A 230 -65.59 -20.20 48.46
CA GLU A 230 -66.41 -21.41 48.56
C GLU A 230 -65.82 -22.46 49.52
N LYS A 231 -64.48 -22.56 49.58
CA LYS A 231 -63.80 -23.45 50.53
C LYS A 231 -63.94 -22.98 51.99
N ILE A 232 -63.95 -21.67 52.23
CA ILE A 232 -64.18 -21.08 53.55
C ILE A 232 -65.65 -21.25 53.95
N SER A 233 -66.60 -20.96 53.05
CA SER A 233 -68.03 -21.16 53.29
C SER A 233 -68.39 -22.63 53.52
N ARG A 234 -67.71 -23.58 52.87
CA ARG A 234 -67.88 -25.02 53.12
C ARG A 234 -67.37 -25.43 54.49
N LYS A 235 -66.15 -25.00 54.88
CA LYS A 235 -65.62 -25.29 56.23
C LYS A 235 -66.48 -24.67 57.33
N PHE A 236 -67.03 -23.48 57.11
CA PHE A 236 -67.93 -22.83 58.06
C PHE A 236 -69.25 -23.60 58.22
N ARG A 237 -69.81 -24.13 57.13
CA ARG A 237 -70.99 -25.02 57.18
C ARG A 237 -70.71 -26.33 57.91
N GLU A 238 -69.57 -26.97 57.62
CA GLU A 238 -69.12 -28.20 58.31
C GLU A 238 -68.91 -27.98 59.81
N TRP A 239 -68.47 -26.78 60.23
CA TRP A 239 -68.25 -26.43 61.64
C TRP A 239 -69.56 -26.11 62.39
N MET A 240 -70.49 -25.41 61.75
CA MET A 240 -71.76 -24.98 62.38
C MET A 240 -72.78 -26.10 62.54
N TRP A 241 -72.81 -27.06 61.62
CA TRP A 241 -73.89 -28.07 61.56
C TRP A 241 -73.41 -29.51 61.73
N GLY A 242 -72.11 -29.73 61.94
CA GLY A 242 -71.52 -31.07 61.95
C GLY A 242 -71.47 -31.68 60.54
N LYS A 243 -70.61 -32.69 60.35
CA LYS A 243 -70.56 -33.43 59.09
C LYS A 243 -71.76 -34.37 59.02
N ASP A 244 -72.64 -34.14 58.04
CA ASP A 244 -73.35 -35.23 57.38
C ASP A 244 -72.41 -35.88 56.34
#